data_AF-A0A354AX94-F1
#
_entry.id   AF-A0A354AX94-F1
#
_cell.length_a   1.000
_cell.length_b   1.000
_cell.length_c   1.000
_cell.angle_alpha   90.00
_cell.angle_beta   90.00
_cell.angle_gamma   90.00
#
_symmetry.space_group_name_H-M   'P 1'
#
loop_
_entity.id
_entity.type
_entity.pdbx_description
1 polymer ?
#
loop_
_entity_poly.entity_id
_entity_poly.type
_entity_poly.pdbx_seq_one_letter_code
_entity_poly.pdbx_strand_id
1 'polypeptide(L)'
;MANNKSSIKRIEIAERNRLRNRSYKSAVRTLMKRCFTACLAYSQKPGDEAKSAVQLSMNAAFSKIDKAVKVGVMHSNTGAHQKARLSVAVKQAIEPAPTAA
;
A
#
# COMPACT_ATOMS: atom_id res chain seq x y z
N MET A 1 32.96 9.37 9.33
CA MET A 1 32.78 10.83 9.36
C MET A 1 32.91 11.38 7.96
N ALA A 2 31.97 12.22 7.52
CA ALA A 2 32.10 12.92 6.24
C ALA A 2 32.94 14.18 6.45
N ASN A 3 34.15 14.21 5.90
CA ASN A 3 35.09 15.30 6.14
C ASN A 3 35.02 16.40 5.06
N ASN A 4 34.34 16.15 3.93
CA ASN A 4 34.11 17.11 2.85
C ASN A 4 32.73 17.76 2.99
N LYS A 5 32.63 19.07 2.74
CA LYS A 5 31.36 19.83 2.72
C LYS A 5 30.30 19.19 1.82
N SER A 6 30.70 18.68 0.66
CA SER A 6 29.79 17.98 -0.26
C SER A 6 29.21 16.71 0.37
N SER A 7 30.05 15.93 1.08
CA SER A 7 29.65 14.71 1.76
C SER A 7 28.71 14.97 2.93
N ILE A 8 28.98 15.99 3.76
CA ILE A 8 28.10 16.40 4.86
C ILE A 8 26.72 16.77 4.31
N LYS A 9 26.67 17.61 3.27
CA LYS A 9 25.41 17.99 2.61
C LYS A 9 24.63 16.79 2.07
N ARG A 10 25.32 15.80 1.50
CA ARG A 10 24.66 14.58 0.97
C ARG A 10 24.05 13.74 2.08
N ILE A 11 24.70 13.65 3.25
CA ILE A 11 24.16 12.96 4.42
C ILE A 11 22.87 13.64 4.90
N GLU A 12 22.87 14.96 5.09
CA GLU A 12 21.68 15.70 5.52
C GLU A 12 20.50 15.55 4.55
N ILE A 13 20.77 15.58 3.25
CA ILE A 13 19.75 15.34 2.21
C ILE A 13 19.22 13.91 2.29
N ALA A 14 20.11 12.93 2.45
CA ALA A 14 19.73 11.52 2.55
C ALA A 14 18.86 11.27 3.79
N GLU A 15 19.19 11.85 4.94
CA GLU A 15 18.40 11.70 6.17
C GLU A 15 17.01 12.31 6.04
N ARG A 16 16.92 13.53 5.49
CA ARG A 16 15.65 14.19 5.22
C ARG A 16 14.76 13.35 4.30
N ASN A 17 15.32 12.83 3.21
CA ASN A 17 14.59 12.00 2.26
C ASN A 17 14.22 10.64 2.87
N ARG A 18 15.10 10.05 3.69
CA ARG A 18 14.85 8.79 4.41
C ARG A 18 13.65 8.92 5.33
N LEU A 19 13.55 9.99 6.13
CA LEU A 19 12.42 10.22 7.04
C LEU A 19 11.09 10.35 6.29
N ARG A 20 11.07 11.14 5.21
CA ARG A 20 9.88 11.27 4.34
C ARG A 20 9.49 9.93 3.73
N ASN A 21 10.43 9.24 3.10
CA ASN A 21 10.18 7.95 2.45
C ASN A 21 9.71 6.88 3.44
N ARG A 22 10.27 6.87 4.65
CA ARG A 22 9.87 5.95 5.72
C ARG A 22 8.40 6.14 6.09
N SER A 23 7.93 7.38 6.25
CA SER A 23 6.53 7.68 6.60
C SER A 23 5.54 7.22 5.52
N TYR A 24 5.86 7.47 4.24
CA TYR A 24 5.01 6.99 3.14
C TYR A 24 5.01 5.46 3.04
N LYS A 25 6.18 4.82 3.13
CA LYS A 25 6.30 3.35 3.05
C LYS A 25 5.57 2.66 4.20
N SER A 26 5.67 3.18 5.44
CA SER A 26 4.95 2.62 6.58
C SER A 26 3.43 2.78 6.43
N ALA A 27 2.96 3.96 6.01
CA ALA A 27 1.54 4.21 5.78
C ALA A 27 0.94 3.25 4.73
N VAL A 28 1.62 3.07 3.59
CA VAL A 28 1.19 2.11 2.55
C VAL A 28 1.14 0.69 3.12
N ARG A 29 2.18 0.25 3.83
CA ARG A 29 2.22 -1.10 4.43
C ARG A 29 1.09 -1.31 5.43
N THR A 30 0.77 -0.32 6.25
CA THR A 30 -0.34 -0.38 7.22
C THR A 30 -1.69 -0.47 6.53
N LEU A 31 -1.94 0.36 5.51
CA LEU A 31 -3.22 0.33 4.78
C LEU A 31 -3.40 -0.97 4.00
N MET A 32 -2.33 -1.50 3.39
CA MET A 32 -2.37 -2.82 2.74
C MET A 32 -2.74 -3.92 3.74
N LYS A 33 -2.10 -3.94 4.92
CA LYS A 33 -2.43 -4.90 5.98
C LYS A 33 -3.90 -4.81 6.39
N ARG A 34 -4.42 -3.59 6.59
CA ARG A 34 -5.83 -3.35 6.93
C ARG A 34 -6.78 -3.91 5.87
N CYS A 35 -6.45 -3.74 4.59
CA CYS A 35 -7.23 -4.30 3.49
C CYS A 35 -7.25 -5.83 3.52
N PHE A 36 -6.09 -6.48 3.73
CA PHE A 36 -6.04 -7.94 3.86
C PHE A 36 -6.80 -8.45 5.08
N THR A 37 -6.70 -7.78 6.24
CA THR A 37 -7.49 -8.17 7.42
C THR A 37 -8.99 -8.03 7.19
N ALA A 38 -9.41 -7.00 6.45
CA ALA A 38 -10.82 -6.83 6.08
C ALA A 38 -11.30 -7.93 5.14
N CYS A 39 -10.50 -8.33 4.16
CA CYS A 39 -10.81 -9.45 3.26
C CYS A 39 -10.94 -10.78 4.02
N LEU A 40 -10.06 -11.03 4.98
CA LEU A 40 -10.13 -12.22 5.84
C LEU A 40 -11.39 -12.21 6.72
N ALA A 41 -11.74 -11.06 7.30
CA ALA A 41 -12.96 -10.92 8.08
C ALA A 41 -14.22 -11.15 7.24
N TYR A 42 -14.24 -10.63 6.00
CA TYR A 42 -15.33 -10.85 5.05
C TYR A 42 -15.51 -12.34 4.70
N SER A 43 -14.40 -13.07 4.52
CA SER A 43 -14.44 -14.52 4.22
C SER A 43 -15.06 -15.34 5.36
N GLN A 44 -14.95 -14.88 6.61
CA GLN A 44 -15.49 -15.59 7.78
C GLN A 44 -16.96 -15.26 8.05
N LYS A 45 -17.37 -14.00 7.83
CA LYS A 45 -18.75 -13.55 8.00
C LYS A 45 -19.13 -12.63 6.85
N PRO A 46 -19.72 -13.18 5.77
CA PRO A 46 -20.21 -12.38 4.67
C PRO A 46 -21.35 -11.47 5.14
N GLY A 47 -21.20 -10.17 4.94
CA GLY A 47 -22.21 -9.17 5.27
C GLY A 47 -21.97 -7.88 4.47
N ASP A 48 -23.02 -7.10 4.22
CA ASP A 48 -22.91 -5.89 3.39
C ASP A 48 -22.06 -4.80 4.05
N GLU A 49 -22.08 -4.71 5.38
CA GLU A 49 -21.16 -3.84 6.14
C GLU A 49 -19.70 -4.23 5.93
N ALA A 50 -19.40 -5.53 5.89
CA ALA A 50 -18.05 -6.04 5.68
C ALA A 50 -17.58 -5.78 4.23
N LYS A 51 -18.46 -5.86 3.22
CA LYS A 51 -18.15 -5.43 1.84
C LYS A 51 -17.79 -3.96 1.78
N SER A 52 -18.59 -3.10 2.43
CA SER A 52 -18.34 -1.66 2.48
C SER A 52 -17.00 -1.35 3.14
N ALA A 53 -16.68 -2.03 4.26
CA ALA A 53 -15.40 -1.90 4.94
C ALA A 53 -14.21 -2.31 4.04
N VAL A 54 -14.33 -3.40 3.29
CA VAL A 54 -13.31 -3.84 2.32
C VAL A 54 -13.11 -2.77 1.24
N GLN A 55 -14.19 -2.27 0.64
CA GLN A 55 -14.11 -1.24 -0.42
C GLN A 55 -13.48 0.06 0.09
N LEU A 56 -13.87 0.54 1.27
CA LEU A 56 -13.29 1.72 1.91
C LEU A 56 -11.79 1.54 2.17
N SER A 57 -11.40 0.37 2.67
CA SER A 57 -9.99 0.05 2.93
C SER A 57 -9.16 0.00 1.64
N MET A 58 -9.73 -0.55 0.55
CA MET A 58 -9.10 -0.62 -0.76
C MET A 58 -8.91 0.79 -1.35
N ASN A 59 -9.95 1.62 -1.32
CA ASN A 59 -9.89 3.00 -1.80
C ASN A 59 -8.82 3.82 -1.06
N ALA A 60 -8.74 3.67 0.26
CA ALA A 60 -7.72 4.33 1.07
C ALA A 60 -6.30 3.86 0.71
N ALA A 61 -6.12 2.55 0.50
CA ALA A 61 -4.84 1.99 0.09
C ALA A 61 -4.41 2.50 -1.29
N PHE A 62 -5.30 2.51 -2.28
CA PHE A 62 -5.03 3.01 -3.64
C PHE A 62 -4.65 4.49 -3.62
N SER A 63 -5.43 5.33 -2.92
CA SER A 63 -5.13 6.76 -2.79
C SER A 63 -3.72 7.00 -2.23
N LYS A 64 -3.30 6.21 -1.23
CA LYS A 64 -1.97 6.38 -0.64
C LYS A 64 -0.84 5.84 -1.52
N ILE A 65 -1.06 4.73 -2.24
CA ILE A 65 -0.10 4.19 -3.22
C ILE A 65 0.15 5.22 -4.32
N ASP A 66 -0.90 5.79 -4.90
CA ASP A 66 -0.76 6.74 -6.00
C ASP A 66 -0.10 8.05 -5.55
N LYS A 67 -0.40 8.52 -4.34
CA LYS A 67 0.32 9.65 -3.73
C LYS A 67 1.80 9.31 -3.50
N ALA A 68 2.13 8.09 -3.11
CA ALA A 68 3.53 7.66 -2.93
C ALA A 68 4.29 7.60 -4.26
N VAL A 69 3.63 7.23 -5.36
CA VAL A 69 4.19 7.28 -6.72
C VAL A 69 4.38 8.72 -7.17
N LYS A 70 3.36 9.59 -7.01
CA LYS A 70 3.43 11.01 -7.37
C LYS A 70 4.57 11.76 -6.67
N VAL A 71 4.80 11.47 -5.39
CA VAL A 71 5.88 12.08 -4.59
C VAL A 71 7.26 11.45 -4.91
N GLY A 72 7.31 10.36 -5.68
CA GLY A 72 8.55 9.68 -6.06
C GLY A 72 9.13 8.77 -4.97
N VAL A 73 8.33 8.39 -3.97
CA VAL A 73 8.76 7.44 -2.92
C VAL A 73 8.78 6.00 -3.43
N MET A 74 7.91 5.69 -4.40
CA MET A 74 7.80 4.39 -5.06
C MET A 74 7.85 4.58 -6.57
N HIS A 75 8.45 3.60 -7.27
CA HIS A 75 8.39 3.57 -8.73
C HIS A 75 6.98 3.24 -9.22
N SER A 76 6.62 3.71 -10.42
CA SER A 76 5.31 3.49 -11.04
C SER A 76 4.96 2.01 -11.13
N ASN A 77 5.90 1.18 -11.58
CA ASN A 77 5.71 -0.28 -11.67
C ASN A 77 5.47 -0.93 -10.30
N THR A 78 6.18 -0.47 -9.26
CA THR A 78 5.92 -0.97 -7.90
C THR A 78 4.54 -0.57 -7.41
N GLY A 79 4.09 0.65 -7.72
CA GLY A 79 2.72 1.09 -7.43
C GLY A 79 1.67 0.23 -8.15
N ALA A 80 1.87 -0.02 -9.45
CA ALA A 80 0.98 -0.87 -10.26
C ALA A 80 0.91 -2.30 -9.72
N HIS A 81 2.06 -2.91 -9.40
CA HIS A 81 2.13 -4.25 -8.82
C HIS A 81 1.36 -4.35 -7.49
N GLN A 82 1.48 -3.35 -6.60
CA GLN A 82 0.77 -3.37 -5.33
C GLN A 82 -0.74 -3.20 -5.49
N LYS A 83 -1.18 -2.38 -6.46
CA LYS A 83 -2.61 -2.25 -6.80
C LYS A 83 -3.17 -3.57 -7.34
N ALA A 84 -2.48 -4.21 -8.28
CA ALA A 84 -2.86 -5.51 -8.82
C ALA A 84 -3.01 -6.56 -7.71
N ARG A 85 -2.06 -6.63 -6.77
CA ARG A 85 -2.10 -7.58 -5.65
C ARG A 85 -3.34 -7.38 -4.75
N LEU A 86 -3.70 -6.14 -4.45
CA LEU A 86 -4.90 -5.84 -3.66
C LEU A 86 -6.18 -6.19 -4.42
N SER A 87 -6.25 -5.85 -5.71
CA SER A 87 -7.40 -6.18 -6.55
C SER A 87 -7.65 -7.68 -6.65
N VAL A 88 -6.59 -8.49 -6.81
CA VAL A 88 -6.71 -9.96 -6.83
C VAL A 88 -7.25 -10.49 -5.51
N ALA A 89 -6.73 -10.01 -4.38
CA ALA A 89 -7.18 -10.46 -3.07
C ALA A 89 -8.63 -10.10 -2.77
N VAL A 90 -9.07 -8.89 -3.15
CA VAL A 90 -10.45 -8.44 -2.99
C VAL A 90 -11.38 -9.23 -3.91
N LYS A 91 -10.99 -9.47 -5.17
CA LYS A 91 -11.76 -10.30 -6.09
C LYS A 91 -11.95 -11.70 -5.54
N GLN A 92 -10.90 -12.35 -5.07
CA GLN A 92 -10.95 -13.69 -4.47
C GLN A 92 -11.83 -13.75 -3.21
N ALA A 93 -11.89 -12.66 -2.44
CA ALA A 93 -12.72 -12.60 -1.25
C ALA A 93 -14.22 -12.40 -1.56
N ILE A 94 -14.55 -11.60 -2.59
CA ILE A 94 -15.94 -11.27 -2.95
C ILE A 94 -16.56 -12.33 -3.85
N GLU A 95 -15.80 -12.81 -4.82
CA GLU A 95 -16.19 -13.89 -5.73
C GLU A 95 -15.40 -15.14 -5.30
N PRO A 96 -16.00 -16.12 -4.59
CA PRO A 96 -15.46 -17.47 -4.67
C PRO A 96 -15.47 -17.82 -6.17
N ALA A 97 -14.30 -18.11 -6.72
CA ALA A 97 -14.11 -18.30 -8.17
C ALA A 97 -15.23 -19.17 -8.77
N PRO A 98 -15.60 -18.98 -10.06
CA PRO A 98 -16.37 -20.00 -10.75
C PRO A 98 -15.57 -21.30 -10.61
N THR A 99 -16.22 -22.32 -10.07
CA THR A 99 -15.69 -23.68 -9.96
C THR A 99 -15.07 -24.02 -11.30
N ALA A 100 -13.73 -24.10 -11.36
CA ALA A 100 -13.05 -24.52 -12.57
C ALA A 100 -13.43 -25.99 -12.78
N ALA A 101 -14.32 -26.21 -13.74
CA ALA A 101 -14.58 -27.50 -14.38
C ALA A 101 -13.46 -27.79 -15.39
#